data_AF-A0A821EKE6-F1
#
_entry.id   AF-A0A821EKE6-F1
#
_cell.length_a   1.000
_cell.length_b   1.000
_cell.length_c   1.000
_cell.angle_alpha   90.00
_cell.angle_beta   90.00
_cell.angle_gamma   90.00
#
_symmetry.space_group_name_H-M   'P 1'
#
loop_
_entity.id
_entity.type
_entity.pdbx_description
1 polymer ?
#
loop_
_entity_poly.entity_id
_entity_poly.type
_entity_poly.pdbx_seq_one_letter_code
_entity_poly.pdbx_strand_id
1 'polypeptide(L)' 'VAATYQTVHRRETSTQTTFPHQLFDPLLKMLSAPEPEVRLIVLEILQSLVDRRQYSDKLRKVK' A
#
# COMPACT_ATOMS: atom_id res chain seq x y z
N VAL A 1 32.21 -24.12 -21.38
CA VAL A 1 31.69 -23.18 -20.36
C VAL A 1 30.46 -22.52 -20.95
N ALA A 2 29.27 -22.92 -20.53
CA ALA A 2 28.02 -22.27 -20.91
C ALA A 2 27.08 -22.32 -19.71
N ALA A 3 27.09 -21.26 -18.90
CA ALA A 3 26.14 -21.11 -17.80
C ALA A 3 24.85 -20.54 -18.39
N THR A 4 23.84 -21.39 -18.53
CA THR A 4 22.48 -20.97 -18.86
C THR A 4 21.90 -20.25 -17.63
N TYR A 5 21.81 -18.93 -17.69
CA TYR A 5 21.15 -18.12 -16.66
C TYR A 5 19.64 -18.37 -16.70
N GLN A 6 19.18 -19.40 -15.98
CA GLN A 6 17.76 -19.51 -15.66
C GLN A 6 17.43 -18.51 -14.56
N THR A 7 17.05 -17.29 -14.95
CA THR A 7 16.34 -16.37 -14.05
C THR A 7 14.91 -16.89 -13.93
N VAL A 8 14.72 -17.84 -13.03
CA VAL A 8 13.38 -18.28 -12.61
C VAL A 8 12.73 -17.07 -11.94
N HIS A 9 11.79 -16.46 -12.67
CA HIS A 9 10.92 -15.41 -12.18
C HIS A 9 10.32 -15.83 -10.84
N ARG A 10 10.78 -15.18 -9.78
CA ARG A 10 10.18 -15.23 -8.45
C ARG A 10 8.71 -14.85 -8.63
N ARG A 11 7.82 -15.83 -8.62
CA ARG A 11 6.38 -15.58 -8.48
C ARG A 11 6.19 -14.99 -7.09
N GLU A 12 6.31 -13.68 -7.00
CA GLU A 12 5.83 -12.94 -5.84
C GLU A 12 4.32 -13.16 -5.81
N THR A 13 3.90 -14.00 -4.87
CA THR A 13 2.51 -14.21 -4.51
C THR A 13 1.91 -12.83 -4.26
N SER A 14 1.12 -12.37 -5.24
CA SER A 14 0.33 -11.15 -5.20
C SER A 14 -0.63 -11.24 -4.02
N THR A 15 -0.13 -10.86 -2.85
CA THR A 15 -0.95 -10.55 -1.69
C THR A 15 -1.54 -9.19 -1.97
N GLN A 16 -2.66 -9.22 -2.67
CA GLN A 16 -3.82 -8.32 -2.69
C GLN A 16 -3.75 -7.06 -1.80
N THR A 17 -2.71 -6.24 -1.92
CA THR A 17 -2.62 -4.92 -1.32
C THR A 17 -2.83 -3.93 -2.46
N THR A 18 -3.93 -3.19 -2.40
CA THR A 18 -4.29 -2.18 -3.42
C THR A 18 -3.18 -1.13 -3.62
N PHE A 19 -2.26 -1.00 -2.66
CA PHE A 19 -1.12 -0.12 -2.70
C PHE A 19 0.14 -0.83 -2.19
N PRO A 20 1.30 -0.63 -2.83
CA PRO A 20 2.57 -1.15 -2.32
C PRO A 20 2.89 -0.50 -0.98
N HIS A 21 3.45 -1.27 -0.04
CA HIS A 21 3.79 -0.79 1.30
C HIS A 21 4.68 0.46 1.30
N GLN A 22 5.56 0.57 0.30
CA GLN A 22 6.46 1.70 0.06
C GLN A 22 5.72 3.05 -0.12
N LEU A 23 4.44 3.03 -0.49
CA LEU A 23 3.64 4.25 -0.64
C LEU A 23 3.31 4.89 0.72
N PHE A 24 3.28 4.10 1.81
CA PHE A 24 2.98 4.62 3.14
C PHE A 24 4.19 5.27 3.81
N ASP A 25 5.41 4.87 3.48
CA ASP A 25 6.64 5.41 4.06
C ASP A 25 6.73 6.96 4.00
N PRO A 26 6.46 7.64 2.87
CA PRO A 26 6.48 9.10 2.83
C PRO A 26 5.35 9.73 3.66
N LEU A 27 4.15 9.15 3.62
CA LEU A 27 3.01 9.65 4.41
C LEU A 27 3.29 9.55 5.91
N LEU A 28 3.84 8.42 6.36
CA LEU A 28 4.20 8.22 7.76
C LEU A 28 5.29 9.19 8.21
N LYS A 29 6.26 9.53 7.35
CA LYS A 29 7.27 10.56 7.64
C LYS A 29 6.65 11.95 7.78
N MET A 30 5.63 12.27 6.98
CA MET A 30 4.92 13.56 7.06
C MET A 30 4.08 13.72 8.33
N LEU A 31 3.76 12.63 9.05
CA LEU A 31 3.14 12.74 10.38
C LEU A 31 4.07 13.39 11.41
N SER A 32 5.37 13.46 11.16
CA SER A 32 6.34 14.17 11.99
C SER A 32 6.52 15.65 11.60
N ALA A 33 5.74 16.16 10.64
CA ALA A 33 5.80 17.56 10.26
C ALA A 33 5.45 18.47 11.46
N PRO A 34 6.15 19.61 11.65
CA PRO A 34 5.88 20.52 12.75
C PRO A 34 4.50 21.19 12.61
N GLU A 35 4.02 21.40 11.39
CA GLU A 35 2.72 22.00 11.09
C GLU A 35 1.56 21.05 11.42
N PRO A 36 0.62 21.44 12.30
CA PRO A 36 -0.53 20.60 12.64
C PRO A 36 -1.45 20.32 11.46
N GLU A 37 -1.60 21.27 10.54
CA GLU A 37 -2.44 21.14 9.34
C GLU A 37 -1.92 20.03 8.42
N VAL A 38 -0.60 19.92 8.27
CA VAL A 38 0.04 18.88 7.45
C VAL A 38 -0.24 17.50 8.05
N ARG A 39 -0.12 17.34 9.37
CA ARG A 39 -0.42 16.06 10.05
C ARG A 39 -1.89 15.67 9.87
N LEU A 40 -2.81 16.62 9.98
CA LEU A 40 -4.25 16.38 9.79
C LEU A 40 -4.55 15.88 8.37
N ILE A 41 -4.03 16.54 7.34
CA ILE A 41 -4.22 16.13 5.94
C ILE A 41 -3.68 14.70 5.72
N VAL A 42 -2.51 14.39 6.25
CA VAL A 42 -1.92 13.05 6.12
C VAL A 42 -2.80 11.99 6.80
N LEU A 43 -3.36 12.30 7.98
CA LEU A 43 -4.29 11.41 8.67
C LEU A 43 -5.58 11.18 7.87
N GLU A 44 -6.16 12.22 7.27
CA GLU A 44 -7.35 12.12 6.41
C GLU A 44 -7.09 11.25 5.17
N ILE A 45 -5.90 11.38 4.57
CA ILE A 45 -5.46 10.54 3.45
C ILE A 45 -5.37 9.08 3.91
N LEU A 46 -4.68 8.81 5.03
CA LEU A 46 -4.53 7.45 5.56
C LEU A 46 -5.88 6.81 5.91
N GLN A 47 -6.78 7.58 6.52
CA GLN A 47 -8.15 7.14 6.81
C GLN A 47 -8.90 6.77 5.54
N SER A 48 -8.86 7.63 4.52
CA SER A 48 -9.52 7.37 3.23
C SER A 48 -9.00 6.11 2.53
N LEU A 49 -7.70 5.81 2.67
CA LEU A 49 -7.09 4.59 2.14
C LEU A 49 -7.51 3.32 2.91
N VAL A 50 -7.70 3.42 4.23
CA VAL A 50 -8.18 2.32 5.07
C VAL A 50 -9.67 2.05 4.85
N ASP A 51 -10.48 3.10 4.77
CA ASP A 51 -11.93 2.98 4.55
C ASP A 51 -12.22 2.30 3.20
N ARG A 52 -11.49 2.65 2.14
CA ARG A 52 -11.58 1.97 0.84
C ARG A 52 -11.32 0.46 0.93
N ARG A 53 -10.41 0.01 1.81
CA ARG A 53 -10.18 -1.41 2.06
C ARG A 53 -11.44 -2.08 2.62
N GLN A 54 -12.14 -1.45 3.56
CA GLN A 54 -13.39 -1.99 4.11
C GLN A 54 -14.50 -2.11 3.04
N TYR A 55 -14.53 -1.23 2.04
CA TYR A 55 -15.49 -1.35 0.92
C TYR A 55 -15.18 -2.53 0.00
N SER A 56 -13.90 -2.90 -0.17
CA SER A 56 -13.52 -4.05 -1.01
C SER A 56 -14.06 -5.39 -0.46
N ASP A 57 -14.12 -5.55 0.86
CA ASP A 57 -14.70 -6.73 1.50
C ASP A 57 -16.23 -6.81 1.33
N LYS A 58 -16.91 -5.66 1.25
CA LYS A 58 -18.37 -5.61 0.99
C LYS A 58 -18.70 -6.02 -0.43
N LEU A 59 -17.85 -5.69 -1.41
CA LEU A 59 -18.01 -6.09 -2.81
C LEU A 59 -17.77 -7.60 -3.04
N ARG A 60 -17.08 -8.28 -2.12
CA ARG A 60 -16.82 -9.72 -2.23
C ARG A 60 -17.99 -10.62 -1.78
N LYS A 61 -18.98 -10.05 -1.09
CA LYS A 61 -20.18 -10.76 -0.61
C LYS A 61 -21.34 -10.81 -1.62
N VAL A 62 -21.16 -10.22 -2.80
CA VAL A 62 -22.13 -10.33 -3.91
C VAL A 62 -21.59 -11.35 -4.91
N LYS A 63 -21.66 -12.63 -4.54
CA LYS A 63 -21.56 -13.76 -5.46
C LYS A 63 -22.23 -14.98 -4.85
#